data_AF-A0A9E0V0H2-F1
#
_entry.id   AF-A0A9E0V0H2-F1
#
_cell.length_a   1.000
_cell.length_b   1.000
_cell.length_c   1.000
_cell.angle_alpha   90.00
_cell.angle_beta   90.00
_cell.angle_gamma   90.00
#
_symmetry.space_group_name_H-M   'P 1'
#
loop_
_entity.id
_entity.type
_entity.pdbx_description
1 polymer ?
#
loop_
_entity_poly.entity_id
_entity_poly.type
_entity_poly.pdbx_seq_one_letter_code
_entity_poly.pdbx_strand_id
1 'polypeptide(L)'
;MSQTTLSEKRVHMADLHSDHQLWLNTLRFCKDEIGIFDKRMEDIARRNTGREVMAELEHFQNRYIREREVIDELRHDIKQHENHLEKFAMDHPVASDHVLFTDHQGLRDRIHTFEKLYHELKVEFMRWLADRM
;
A
#
# COMPACT_ATOMS: atom_id res chain seq x y z
N MET A 1 -11.44 23.16 -26.51
CA MET A 1 -11.58 21.99 -25.61
C MET A 1 -11.10 20.78 -26.39
N SER A 2 -9.91 20.28 -26.10
CA SER A 2 -9.38 19.08 -26.75
C SER A 2 -9.49 17.93 -25.76
N GLN A 3 -10.41 17.01 -26.02
CA GLN A 3 -10.48 15.74 -25.29
C GLN A 3 -9.30 14.90 -25.75
N THR A 4 -8.24 14.86 -24.96
CA THR A 4 -7.23 13.81 -25.08
C THR A 4 -7.85 12.56 -24.47
N THR A 5 -8.42 11.69 -25.31
CA THR A 5 -8.74 10.33 -24.90
C THR A 5 -7.43 9.63 -24.58
N LEU A 6 -7.04 9.57 -23.31
CA LEU A 6 -6.02 8.64 -22.85
C LEU A 6 -6.53 7.23 -23.21
N SER A 7 -5.96 6.64 -24.25
CA SER A 7 -6.17 5.23 -24.56
C SER A 7 -5.79 4.43 -23.33
N GLU A 8 -6.74 3.69 -22.76
CA GLU A 8 -6.46 2.77 -21.65
C GLU A 8 -5.37 1.81 -22.08
N LYS A 9 -4.27 1.76 -21.31
CA LYS A 9 -3.19 0.82 -21.59
C LYS A 9 -3.73 -0.60 -21.40
N ARG A 10 -3.41 -1.47 -22.35
CA ARG A 10 -3.88 -2.85 -22.46
C ARG A 10 -2.69 -3.77 -22.21
N VAL A 11 -2.81 -4.69 -21.25
CA VAL A 11 -1.70 -5.54 -20.77
C VAL A 11 -2.12 -7.00 -20.66
N HIS A 12 -1.14 -7.91 -20.64
CA HIS A 12 -1.39 -9.34 -20.50
C HIS A 12 -1.72 -9.70 -19.05
N MET A 13 -2.47 -10.78 -18.86
CA MET A 13 -2.80 -11.30 -17.53
C MET A 13 -1.55 -11.60 -16.68
N ALA A 14 -0.47 -12.09 -17.30
CA ALA A 14 0.79 -12.37 -16.61
C ALA A 14 1.46 -11.10 -16.04
N ASP A 15 1.38 -9.98 -16.77
CA ASP A 15 1.91 -8.69 -16.30
C ASP A 15 1.09 -8.20 -15.09
N LEU A 16 -0.24 -8.31 -15.18
CA LEU A 16 -1.15 -7.94 -14.09
C LEU A 16 -0.93 -8.78 -12.83
N HIS A 17 -0.80 -10.10 -12.99
CA HIS A 17 -0.48 -10.99 -11.88
C HIS A 17 0.85 -10.61 -11.23
N SER A 18 1.87 -10.32 -12.04
CA SER A 18 3.19 -9.91 -11.54
C SER A 18 3.12 -8.60 -10.75
N ASP A 19 2.37 -7.61 -11.24
CA ASP A 19 2.12 -6.35 -10.54
C ASP A 19 1.36 -6.58 -9.22
N HIS A 20 0.33 -7.43 -9.20
CA HIS A 20 -0.40 -7.77 -7.97
C HIS A 20 0.51 -8.42 -6.92
N GLN A 21 1.37 -9.36 -7.33
CA GLN A 21 2.34 -9.98 -6.41
C GLN A 21 3.31 -8.96 -5.85
N LEU A 22 3.81 -8.04 -6.69
CA LEU A 22 4.68 -6.95 -6.25
C LEU A 22 3.96 -6.08 -5.20
N TRP A 23 2.75 -5.61 -5.49
CA TRP A 23 1.98 -4.76 -4.59
C TRP A 23 1.65 -5.46 -3.27
N LEU A 24 1.22 -6.72 -3.31
CA LEU A 24 0.95 -7.50 -2.09
C LEU A 24 2.20 -7.64 -1.21
N ASN A 25 3.37 -7.83 -1.82
CA ASN A 25 4.64 -7.92 -1.10
C ASN A 25 5.04 -6.56 -0.50
N THR A 26 4.88 -5.46 -1.24
CA THR A 26 5.12 -4.10 -0.71
C THR A 26 4.21 -3.80 0.48
N LEU A 27 2.90 -4.04 0.33
CA LEU A 27 1.93 -3.80 1.40
C LEU A 27 2.22 -4.63 2.65
N ARG A 28 2.65 -5.90 2.49
CA ARG A 28 3.11 -6.73 3.61
C ARG A 28 4.34 -6.13 4.29
N PHE A 29 5.34 -5.72 3.52
CA PHE A 29 6.56 -5.10 4.05
C PHE A 29 6.24 -3.84 4.86
N CYS A 30 5.41 -2.94 4.32
CA CYS A 30 4.97 -1.74 5.05
C CYS A 30 4.24 -2.09 6.35
N LYS A 31 3.36 -3.10 6.33
CA LYS A 31 2.63 -3.54 7.54
C LYS A 31 3.57 -4.07 8.63
N ASP A 32 4.56 -4.87 8.23
CA ASP A 32 5.57 -5.42 9.14
C ASP A 32 6.44 -4.30 9.72
N GLU A 33 6.85 -3.33 8.87
CA GLU A 33 7.64 -2.17 9.29
C GLU A 33 6.86 -1.27 10.28
N ILE A 34 5.57 -1.04 10.06
CA ILE A 34 4.70 -0.36 11.06
C ILE A 34 4.73 -1.13 12.40
N GLY A 35 4.69 -2.46 12.36
CA GLY A 35 4.82 -3.29 13.57
C GLY A 35 6.13 -3.10 14.33
N ILE A 36 7.22 -2.79 13.63
CA ILE A 36 8.51 -2.45 14.25
C ILE A 36 8.45 -1.05 14.88
N PHE A 37 7.87 -0.08 14.19
CA PHE A 37 7.74 1.29 14.71
C PHE A 37 6.83 1.37 15.93
N ASP A 38 5.74 0.61 15.97
CA ASP A 38 4.88 0.52 17.16
C ASP A 38 5.66 0.06 18.39
N LYS A 39 6.46 -1.01 18.26
CA LYS A 39 7.30 -1.49 19.36
C LYS A 39 8.31 -0.43 19.80
N ARG A 40 8.89 0.30 18.85
CA ARG A 40 9.82 1.39 19.14
C ARG A 40 9.13 2.53 19.89
N MET A 41 7.93 2.92 19.49
CA MET A 41 7.13 3.93 20.18
C MET A 41 6.76 3.49 21.60
N GLU A 42 6.39 2.21 21.77
CA GLU A 42 6.10 1.63 23.09
C GLU A 42 7.31 1.71 24.03
N ASP A 43 8.50 1.37 23.53
CA ASP A 43 9.74 1.47 24.32
C ASP A 43 10.07 2.91 24.72
N ILE A 44 9.77 3.89 23.87
CA ILE A 44 9.97 5.32 24.16
C ILE A 44 8.95 5.79 25.21
N ALA A 45 7.67 5.44 25.04
CA ALA A 45 6.60 5.78 25.98
C ALA A 45 6.87 5.24 27.39
N ARG A 46 7.49 4.05 27.50
CA ARG A 46 7.90 3.48 28.80
C ARG A 46 9.02 4.27 29.48
N ARG A 47 9.88 4.95 28.71
CA ARG A 47 11.06 5.68 29.22
C ARG A 47 10.81 7.18 29.38
N ASN A 48 9.78 7.72 28.73
CA ASN A 48 9.49 9.16 28.70
C ASN A 48 8.00 9.41 28.95
N THR A 49 7.70 10.11 30.04
CA THR A 49 6.33 10.49 30.44
C THR A 49 6.04 11.98 30.19
N GLY A 50 6.93 12.67 29.48
CA GLY A 50 6.74 14.06 29.08
C GLY A 50 5.49 14.20 28.21
N ARG A 51 4.59 15.09 28.60
CA ARG A 51 3.29 15.27 27.94
C ARG A 51 3.42 15.58 26.44
N GLU A 52 4.43 16.34 26.06
CA GLU A 52 4.71 16.69 24.67
C GLU A 52 5.07 15.45 23.83
N VAL A 53 6.03 14.65 24.30
CA VAL A 53 6.47 13.41 23.64
C VAL A 53 5.31 12.41 23.51
N MET A 54 4.48 12.29 24.55
CA MET A 54 3.31 11.42 24.51
C MET A 54 2.29 11.85 23.46
N ALA A 55 2.05 13.16 23.31
CA ALA A 55 1.14 13.67 22.29
C ALA A 55 1.68 13.42 20.87
N GLU A 56 2.98 13.60 20.64
CA GLU A 56 3.60 13.29 19.35
C GLU A 56 3.55 11.79 19.02
N LEU A 57 3.81 10.92 20.00
CA LEU A 57 3.67 9.47 19.83
C LEU A 57 2.24 9.07 19.47
N GLU A 58 1.24 9.67 20.12
CA GLU A 58 -0.17 9.46 19.78
C GLU A 58 -0.48 9.91 18.34
N HIS A 59 0.09 11.04 17.89
CA HIS A 59 -0.04 11.48 16.50
C HIS A 59 0.54 10.48 15.50
N PHE A 60 1.70 9.89 15.77
CA PHE A 60 2.27 8.84 14.91
C PHE A 60 1.44 7.56 14.95
N GLN A 61 1.03 7.11 16.14
CA GLN A 61 0.22 5.91 16.31
C GLN A 61 -1.10 6.00 15.54
N ASN A 62 -1.81 7.14 15.63
CA ASN A 62 -3.06 7.35 14.91
C ASN A 62 -2.86 7.27 13.39
N ARG A 63 -1.78 7.84 12.87
CA ARG A 63 -1.45 7.74 11.43
C ARG A 63 -1.12 6.31 11.02
N TYR A 64 -0.33 5.59 11.81
CA TYR A 64 -0.02 4.19 11.52
C TYR A 64 -1.25 3.27 11.58
N ILE A 65 -2.22 3.54 12.45
CA ILE A 65 -3.51 2.84 12.45
C ILE A 65 -4.24 3.07 11.11
N ARG A 66 -4.29 4.32 10.64
CA ARG A 66 -4.88 4.63 9.33
C ARG A 66 -4.17 3.96 8.17
N GLU A 67 -2.84 3.96 8.15
CA GLU A 67 -2.07 3.28 7.10
C GLU A 67 -2.33 1.75 7.10
N ARG A 68 -2.54 1.14 8.27
CA ARG A 68 -2.92 -0.29 8.36
C ARG A 68 -4.30 -0.57 7.77
N GLU A 69 -5.27 0.31 8.00
CA GLU A 69 -6.60 0.21 7.38
C GLU A 69 -6.49 0.27 5.85
N VAL A 70 -5.76 1.26 5.33
CA VAL A 70 -5.51 1.42 3.88
C VAL A 70 -4.79 0.20 3.30
N ILE A 71 -3.79 -0.34 3.99
CA ILE A 71 -3.11 -1.58 3.57
C ILE A 71 -4.11 -2.73 3.44
N ASP A 72 -4.99 -2.92 4.42
CA ASP A 72 -5.93 -4.04 4.42
C ASP A 72 -7.01 -3.87 3.33
N GLU A 73 -7.48 -2.65 3.06
CA GLU A 73 -8.35 -2.32 1.93
C GLU A 73 -7.67 -2.61 0.58
N LEU A 74 -6.45 -2.12 0.36
CA LEU A 74 -5.71 -2.33 -0.89
C LEU A 74 -5.42 -3.82 -1.12
N ARG A 75 -5.05 -4.56 -0.07
CA ARG A 75 -4.85 -6.01 -0.16
C ARG A 75 -6.14 -6.75 -0.50
N HIS A 76 -7.28 -6.30 0.03
CA HIS A 76 -8.57 -6.87 -0.29
C HIS A 76 -8.90 -6.67 -1.77
N ASP A 77 -8.75 -5.45 -2.27
CA ASP A 77 -9.05 -5.09 -3.65
C ASP A 77 -8.15 -5.83 -4.65
N ILE A 78 -6.83 -5.94 -4.36
CA ILE A 78 -5.91 -6.73 -5.19
C ILE A 78 -6.36 -8.20 -5.24
N LYS A 79 -6.75 -8.79 -4.11
CA LYS A 79 -7.21 -10.18 -4.06
C LYS A 79 -8.53 -10.41 -4.79
N GLN A 80 -9.48 -9.48 -4.67
CA GLN A 80 -10.73 -9.55 -5.43
C GLN A 80 -10.43 -9.53 -6.93
N HIS A 81 -9.50 -8.68 -7.34
CA HIS A 81 -9.10 -8.57 -8.73
C HIS A 81 -8.39 -9.84 -9.24
N GLU A 82 -7.47 -10.39 -8.45
CA GLU A 82 -6.80 -11.65 -8.76
C GLU A 82 -7.81 -12.79 -8.96
N ASN A 83 -8.77 -12.93 -8.03
CA ASN A 83 -9.83 -13.93 -8.15
C ASN A 83 -10.69 -13.75 -9.41
N HIS A 84 -10.84 -12.51 -9.90
CA HIS A 84 -11.56 -12.24 -11.14
C HIS A 84 -10.76 -12.71 -12.36
N LEU A 85 -9.45 -12.44 -12.40
CA LEU A 85 -8.55 -12.91 -13.44
C LEU A 85 -8.49 -14.44 -13.48
N GLU A 86 -8.36 -15.08 -12.32
CA GLU A 86 -8.38 -16.54 -12.20
C GLU A 86 -9.67 -17.14 -12.77
N LYS A 87 -10.84 -16.61 -12.39
CA LYS A 87 -12.13 -17.06 -12.92
C LYS A 87 -12.21 -16.89 -14.44
N PHE A 88 -11.78 -15.74 -14.96
CA PHE A 88 -11.76 -15.51 -16.41
C PHE A 88 -10.87 -16.52 -17.14
N ALA A 89 -9.69 -16.83 -16.59
CA ALA A 89 -8.80 -17.83 -17.16
C ALA A 89 -9.42 -19.23 -17.18
N MET A 90 -10.15 -19.59 -16.12
CA MET A 90 -10.85 -20.88 -16.03
C MET A 90 -12.02 -20.99 -17.01
N ASP A 91 -12.80 -19.92 -17.18
CA ASP A 91 -13.97 -19.89 -18.07
C ASP A 91 -13.55 -19.79 -19.56
N HIS A 92 -12.35 -19.25 -19.83
CA HIS A 92 -11.85 -19.02 -21.19
C HIS A 92 -10.41 -19.52 -21.42
N PRO A 93 -10.16 -20.84 -21.30
CA PRO A 93 -8.80 -21.41 -21.31
C PRO A 93 -8.04 -21.26 -22.63
N VAL A 94 -8.74 -21.00 -23.74
CA VAL A 94 -8.11 -20.77 -25.06
C VAL A 94 -7.82 -19.27 -25.31
N ALA A 95 -8.56 -18.38 -24.64
CA ALA A 95 -8.46 -16.93 -24.84
C ALA A 95 -7.63 -16.22 -23.76
N SER A 96 -7.37 -16.87 -22.62
CA SER A 96 -6.65 -16.30 -21.47
C SER A 96 -5.29 -15.71 -21.84
N ASP A 97 -4.53 -16.35 -22.74
CA ASP A 97 -3.20 -15.88 -23.16
C ASP A 97 -3.24 -14.68 -24.12
N HIS A 98 -4.35 -14.49 -24.85
CA HIS A 98 -4.42 -13.54 -25.97
C HIS A 98 -5.31 -12.32 -25.67
N VAL A 99 -6.11 -12.37 -24.60
CA VAL A 99 -6.96 -11.25 -24.19
C VAL A 99 -6.13 -10.20 -23.45
N LEU A 100 -6.23 -8.96 -23.92
CA LEU A 100 -5.63 -7.82 -23.24
C LEU A 100 -6.63 -7.15 -22.28
N PHE A 101 -6.20 -7.03 -21.03
CA PHE A 101 -6.96 -6.41 -19.94
C PHE A 101 -6.60 -4.93 -19.81
N THR A 102 -7.47 -4.12 -19.21
CA THR A 102 -7.16 -2.72 -18.89
C THR A 102 -6.10 -2.67 -17.77
N ASP A 103 -5.11 -1.77 -17.86
CA ASP A 103 -3.95 -1.64 -16.95
C ASP A 103 -4.28 -1.10 -15.54
N HIS A 104 -5.43 -1.47 -14.98
CA HIS A 104 -5.91 -1.15 -13.62
C HIS A 104 -5.42 0.19 -13.05
N GLN A 105 -5.54 1.25 -13.86
CA GLN A 105 -4.87 2.52 -13.58
C GLN A 105 -5.26 3.07 -12.20
N GLY A 106 -6.53 2.92 -11.81
CA GLY A 106 -7.01 3.33 -10.49
C GLY A 106 -6.40 2.56 -9.31
N LEU A 107 -6.15 1.25 -9.43
CA LEU A 107 -5.51 0.47 -8.37
C LEU A 107 -4.03 0.83 -8.25
N ARG A 108 -3.35 0.98 -9.39
CA ARG A 108 -1.95 1.44 -9.45
C ARG A 108 -1.78 2.83 -8.83
N ASP A 109 -2.66 3.77 -9.17
CA ASP A 109 -2.61 5.14 -8.64
C ASP A 109 -2.83 5.16 -7.11
N ARG A 110 -3.72 4.30 -6.59
CA ARG A 110 -3.93 4.14 -5.15
C ARG A 110 -2.71 3.55 -4.45
N ILE A 111 -2.06 2.55 -5.04
CA ILE A 111 -0.81 1.98 -4.50
C ILE A 111 0.30 3.04 -4.48
N HIS A 112 0.52 3.76 -5.59
CA HIS A 112 1.53 4.81 -5.63
C HIS A 112 1.26 5.94 -4.62
N THR A 113 -0.01 6.30 -4.44
CA THR A 113 -0.41 7.29 -3.43
C THR A 113 -0.09 6.79 -2.03
N PHE A 114 -0.44 5.54 -1.71
CA PHE A 114 -0.09 4.90 -0.45
C PHE A 114 1.43 4.88 -0.22
N GLU A 115 2.22 4.40 -1.19
CA GLU A 115 3.68 4.33 -1.06
C GLU A 115 4.30 5.70 -0.76
N LYS A 116 3.82 6.74 -1.43
CA LYS A 116 4.26 8.12 -1.19
C LYS A 116 3.93 8.58 0.22
N LEU A 117 2.67 8.46 0.64
CA LEU A 117 2.22 8.90 1.97
C LEU A 117 2.92 8.13 3.09
N TYR A 118 3.07 6.83 2.92
CA TYR A 118 3.80 5.98 3.86
C TYR A 118 5.28 6.38 3.96
N HIS A 119 5.93 6.65 2.83
CA HIS A 119 7.32 7.11 2.82
C HIS A 119 7.48 8.45 3.55
N GLU A 120 6.59 9.41 3.31
CA GLU A 120 6.59 10.71 3.98
C GLU A 120 6.43 10.55 5.50
N LEU A 121 5.46 9.74 5.95
CA LEU A 121 5.25 9.42 7.37
C LEU A 121 6.48 8.76 8.01
N LYS A 122 7.10 7.81 7.31
CA LYS A 122 8.32 7.14 7.77
C LYS A 122 9.47 8.12 7.95
N VAL A 123 9.70 9.00 6.97
CA VAL A 123 10.76 10.01 7.03
C VAL A 123 10.51 10.97 8.19
N GLU A 124 9.26 11.39 8.40
CA GLU A 124 8.88 12.23 9.53
C GLU A 124 9.19 11.55 10.87
N PHE A 125 8.79 10.29 11.04
CA PHE A 125 9.08 9.53 12.26
C PHE A 125 10.58 9.35 12.50
N MET A 126 11.36 9.07 11.46
CA MET A 126 12.81 8.90 11.57
C MET A 126 13.52 10.20 11.96
N ARG A 127 13.07 11.35 11.42
CA ARG A 127 13.59 12.67 11.82
C ARG A 127 13.26 12.97 13.28
N TRP A 128 12.01 12.74 13.67
CA TRP A 128 11.58 12.91 15.05
C TRP A 128 12.38 12.05 16.04
N LEU A 129 12.71 10.80 15.65
CA LEU A 129 13.59 9.93 16.43
C LEU A 129 15.02 10.48 16.53
N ALA A 130 15.57 11.00 15.43
CA ALA A 130 16.93 11.54 15.39
C ALA A 130 17.09 12.82 16.23
N ASP A 131 16.07 13.67 16.26
CA ASP A 131 16.11 14.92 17.06
C ASP A 131 16.05 14.66 18.58
N ARG A 132 15.63 13.45 18.99
CA ARG A 132 15.41 13.09 20.41
C ARG A 132 16.35 11.99 20.92
N MET A 133 17.26 11.48 20.09
CA MET A 133 18.33 10.52 20.47
C MET A 133 19.68 11.23 20.54
#